data_AF-A0A517SKR3-F1
#
_entry.id   AF-A0A517SKR3-F1
#
_cell.length_a   1.000
_cell.length_b   1.000
_cell.length_c   1.000
_cell.angle_alpha   90.00
_cell.angle_beta   90.00
_cell.angle_gamma   90.00
#
_symmetry.space_group_name_H-M   'P 1'
#
loop_
_entity.id
_entity.type
_entity.pdbx_description
1 polymer ?
#
loop_
_entity_poly.entity_id
_entity_poly.type
_entity_poly.pdbx_seq_one_letter_code
_entity_poly.pdbx_strand_id
1 'polypeptide(L)'
;MNVDDQTHRVLRAYQKRHLLGMRFTDFALLMVRPWTVLGLIMLAAFAVVVPRLPEAGYFAIGIGVGGVLRDIGYFRRSKRIWSVVDAITDWQKVDELVGPYPTAE
;
A
#
# COMPACT_ATOMS: atom_id res chain seq x y z
N MET A 1 3.20 21.23 24.01
CA MET A 1 4.41 20.74 23.31
C MET A 1 4.16 20.93 21.83
N ASN A 2 4.89 21.82 21.16
CA ASN A 2 4.57 22.21 19.78
C ASN A 2 5.02 21.07 18.84
N VAL A 3 4.07 20.29 18.35
CA VAL A 3 4.34 19.15 17.47
C VAL A 3 4.67 19.70 16.09
N ASP A 4 5.81 19.29 15.53
CA ASP A 4 6.24 19.69 14.19
C ASP A 4 5.18 19.35 13.13
N ASP A 5 5.07 20.18 12.10
CA ASP A 5 4.00 20.14 11.10
C ASP A 5 3.96 18.79 10.34
N GLN A 6 5.15 18.20 10.14
CA GLN A 6 5.28 16.87 9.55
C GLN A 6 4.75 15.77 10.49
N THR A 7 5.02 15.89 11.78
CA THR A 7 4.55 14.94 12.80
C THR A 7 3.03 14.98 12.93
N HIS A 8 2.44 16.17 12.86
CA HIS A 8 0.99 16.34 12.88
C HIS A 8 0.30 15.65 11.68
N ARG A 9 0.86 15.78 10.47
CA ARG A 9 0.35 15.07 9.27
C ARG A 9 0.42 13.55 9.40
N VAL A 10 1.51 13.05 9.97
CA VAL A 10 1.68 11.61 10.22
C VAL A 10 0.64 11.13 11.22
N LEU A 11 0.53 11.77 12.40
CA LEU A 11 -0.44 11.39 13.43
C LEU A 11 -1.88 11.40 12.90
N ARG A 12 -2.26 12.41 12.11
CA ARG A 12 -3.58 12.46 11.46
C ARG A 12 -3.80 11.30 10.49
N ALA A 13 -2.77 10.87 9.75
CA ALA A 13 -2.86 9.70 8.88
C ALA A 13 -3.00 8.38 9.67
N TYR A 14 -2.36 8.27 10.84
CA TYR A 14 -2.51 7.13 11.74
C TYR A 14 -3.89 7.10 12.40
N GLN A 15 -4.39 8.23 12.89
CA GLN A 15 -5.74 8.39 13.43
C GLN A 15 -6.80 7.99 12.40
N LYS A 16 -6.66 8.44 11.14
CA LYS A 16 -7.51 8.03 10.02
C LYS A 16 -7.51 6.50 9.83
N ARG A 17 -6.33 5.87 9.90
CA ARG A 17 -6.18 4.40 9.73
C ARG A 17 -6.73 3.60 10.90
N HIS A 18 -6.69 4.14 12.11
CA HIS A 18 -7.31 3.54 13.29
C HIS A 18 -8.85 3.54 13.15
N LEU A 19 -9.44 4.67 12.79
CA LEU A 19 -10.90 4.84 12.68
C LEU A 19 -11.52 4.11 11.48
N LEU A 20 -10.90 4.19 10.30
CA LEU A 20 -11.46 3.63 9.07
C LEU A 20 -10.97 2.20 8.76
N GLY A 21 -9.98 1.72 9.53
CA GLY A 21 -9.25 0.50 9.25
C GLY A 21 -8.36 0.59 8.00
N MET A 22 -7.38 -0.31 7.88
CA MET A 22 -6.64 -0.46 6.62
C MET A 22 -7.51 -1.16 5.58
N ARG A 23 -8.17 -0.36 4.72
CA ARG A 23 -8.91 -0.89 3.58
C ARG A 23 -7.94 -1.42 2.53
N PHE A 24 -8.20 -2.64 2.06
CA PHE A 24 -7.45 -3.24 0.95
C PHE A 24 -7.44 -2.33 -0.28
N THR A 25 -8.52 -1.56 -0.48
CA THR A 25 -8.70 -0.60 -1.56
C THR A 25 -7.65 0.51 -1.58
N ASP A 26 -7.24 1.04 -0.42
CA ASP A 26 -6.21 2.09 -0.35
C ASP A 26 -4.83 1.55 -0.73
N PHE A 27 -4.55 0.31 -0.32
CA PHE A 27 -3.32 -0.39 -0.70
C PHE A 27 -3.32 -0.74 -2.20
N ALA A 28 -4.46 -1.21 -2.70
CA ALA A 28 -4.65 -1.51 -4.12
C ALA A 28 -4.45 -0.24 -4.97
N LEU A 29 -5.02 0.91 -4.59
CA LEU A 29 -4.85 2.18 -5.29
C LEU A 29 -3.38 2.63 -5.40
N LEU A 30 -2.61 2.48 -4.31
CA LEU A 30 -1.18 2.78 -4.31
C LEU A 30 -0.39 1.82 -5.23
N MET A 31 -0.84 0.58 -5.35
CA MET A 31 -0.21 -0.45 -6.18
C MET A 31 -0.65 -0.37 -7.64
N VAL A 32 -1.85 0.13 -7.95
CA VAL A 32 -2.39 0.21 -9.32
C VAL A 32 -1.45 0.97 -10.25
N ARG A 33 -0.88 2.10 -9.82
CA ARG A 33 -0.03 2.93 -10.68
C ARG A 33 1.30 2.24 -11.08
N PRO A 34 2.10 1.65 -10.17
CA PRO A 34 3.27 0.89 -10.58
C PRO A 34 2.91 -0.39 -11.36
N TRP A 35 1.79 -1.05 -11.02
CA TRP A 35 1.34 -2.25 -11.74
C TRP A 35 0.84 -1.99 -13.14
N THR A 36 0.18 -0.87 -13.40
CA THR A 36 -0.25 -0.50 -14.76
C THR A 36 0.94 -0.20 -15.65
N VAL A 37 1.97 0.49 -15.13
CA VAL A 37 3.22 0.72 -15.85
C VAL A 37 3.95 -0.60 -16.12
N LEU A 38 4.09 -1.46 -15.11
CA LEU A 38 4.71 -2.77 -15.26
C LEU A 38 3.95 -3.65 -16.27
N GLY A 39 2.62 -3.63 -16.21
CA GLY A 39 1.73 -4.34 -17.12
C GLY A 39 1.86 -3.85 -18.56
N LEU A 40 1.97 -2.54 -18.80
CA LEU A 40 2.21 -1.97 -20.13
C LEU A 40 3.58 -2.36 -20.69
N ILE A 41 4.62 -2.34 -19.86
CA ILE A 41 5.97 -2.78 -20.24
C ILE A 41 5.94 -4.28 -20.61
N MET A 42 5.26 -5.10 -19.80
CA MET A 42 5.10 -6.52 -20.08
C MET A 42 4.29 -6.78 -21.34
N LEU A 43 3.23 -6.01 -21.60
CA LEU A 43 2.41 -6.13 -22.81
C LEU A 43 3.21 -5.77 -24.06
N ALA A 44 3.98 -4.68 -24.00
CA ALA A 44 4.87 -4.25 -25.08
C ALA A 44 5.97 -5.30 -25.34
N ALA A 45 6.58 -5.83 -24.27
CA ALA A 45 7.56 -6.92 -24.37
C ALA A 45 6.92 -8.18 -24.95
N PHE A 46 5.70 -8.55 -24.54
CA PHE A 46 4.99 -9.71 -25.06
C PHE A 46 4.72 -9.55 -26.57
N ALA A 47 4.19 -8.42 -27.00
CA ALA A 47 3.85 -8.17 -28.41
C ALA A 47 5.08 -8.19 -29.34
N VAL A 48 6.24 -7.72 -28.86
CA VAL A 48 7.47 -7.63 -29.68
C VAL A 48 8.33 -8.89 -29.58
N VAL A 49 8.38 -9.54 -28.42
CA VAL A 49 9.33 -10.61 -28.13
C VAL A 49 8.73 -11.99 -28.36
N VAL A 50 7.46 -12.24 -28.05
CA VAL A 50 6.82 -13.58 -28.22
C VAL A 50 6.86 -14.10 -29.65
N PRO A 51 6.68 -13.27 -30.71
CA PRO A 51 6.82 -13.74 -32.09
C PRO A 51 8.24 -14.22 -32.44
N ARG A 52 9.26 -13.79 -31.69
CA ARG A 52 10.67 -14.10 -31.94
C ARG A 52 11.25 -15.11 -30.95
N LEU A 53 10.83 -15.06 -29.68
CA LEU A 53 11.37 -15.80 -28.55
C LEU A 53 10.23 -16.09 -27.54
N PRO A 54 9.51 -17.22 -27.69
CA PRO A 54 8.37 -17.57 -26.84
C PRO A 54 8.76 -17.79 -25.37
N GLU A 55 9.99 -18.24 -25.10
CA GLU A 55 10.53 -18.47 -23.75
C GLU A 55 10.54 -17.19 -22.89
N ALA A 56 10.87 -16.05 -23.51
CA ALA A 56 10.88 -14.76 -22.83
C ALA A 56 9.47 -14.28 -22.45
N GLY A 57 8.44 -14.71 -23.19
CA GLY A 57 7.04 -14.46 -22.82
C GLY A 57 6.64 -15.15 -21.52
N TYR A 58 7.01 -16.41 -21.36
CA TYR A 58 6.78 -17.15 -20.11
C TYR A 58 7.55 -16.55 -18.93
N PHE A 59 8.78 -16.08 -19.16
CA PHE A 59 9.55 -15.38 -18.13
C PHE A 59 8.86 -14.08 -17.66
N ALA A 60 8.33 -13.30 -18.60
CA ALA A 60 7.57 -12.09 -18.28
C ALA A 60 6.34 -12.43 -17.42
N ILE A 61 5.55 -13.44 -17.80
CA ILE A 61 4.41 -13.92 -16.99
C ILE A 61 4.85 -14.32 -15.58
N GLY A 62 5.99 -15.00 -15.45
CA GLY A 62 6.61 -15.35 -14.16
C GLY A 62 6.91 -14.12 -13.30
N ILE A 63 7.46 -13.06 -13.89
CA ILE A 63 7.69 -11.77 -13.19
C ILE A 63 6.37 -11.16 -12.73
N GLY A 64 5.34 -11.18 -13.59
CA GLY A 64 4.02 -10.67 -13.25
C GLY A 64 3.40 -11.41 -12.05
N VAL A 65 3.38 -12.74 -12.10
CA VAL A 65 2.86 -13.57 -10.99
C VAL A 65 3.69 -13.40 -9.72
N GLY A 66 5.03 -13.38 -9.84
CA GLY A 66 5.93 -13.20 -8.71
C GLY A 66 5.76 -11.84 -8.02
N GLY A 67 5.56 -10.77 -8.79
CA GLY A 67 5.26 -9.46 -8.23
C GLY A 67 3.93 -9.46 -7.46
N VAL A 68 2.87 -10.09 -7.98
CA VAL A 68 1.57 -10.13 -7.28
C VAL A 68 1.70 -10.88 -5.96
N LEU A 69 2.40 -12.02 -5.95
CA LEU A 69 2.67 -12.76 -4.71
C LEU A 69 3.49 -11.95 -3.70
N ARG A 70 4.49 -11.20 -4.18
CA ARG A 70 5.30 -10.30 -3.34
C ARG A 70 4.41 -9.27 -2.66
N ASP A 71 3.48 -8.68 -3.38
CA ASP A 71 2.63 -7.60 -2.88
C ASP A 71 1.54 -8.11 -1.93
N ILE A 72 1.01 -9.32 -2.16
CA ILE A 72 0.20 -10.03 -1.18
C ILE A 72 1.00 -10.26 0.11
N GLY A 73 2.27 -10.66 -0.02
CA GLY A 73 3.19 -10.82 1.11
C GLY A 73 3.39 -9.53 1.90
N TYR A 74 3.65 -8.41 1.21
CA TYR A 74 3.75 -7.09 1.82
C TYR A 74 2.47 -6.70 2.54
N PHE A 75 1.30 -6.90 1.92
CA PHE A 75 0.02 -6.58 2.53
C PHE A 75 -0.23 -7.38 3.83
N ARG A 76 0.04 -8.69 3.80
CA ARG A 76 -0.07 -9.54 5.00
C ARG A 76 0.88 -9.10 6.10
N ARG A 77 2.12 -8.77 5.77
CA ARG A 77 3.12 -8.27 6.73
C ARG A 77 2.69 -6.93 7.32
N SER A 78 2.24 -5.99 6.49
CA SER A 78 1.75 -4.68 6.94
C SER A 78 0.55 -4.80 7.86
N LYS A 79 -0.40 -5.71 7.55
CA LYS A 79 -1.52 -6.01 8.46
C LYS A 79 -1.06 -6.53 9.83
N ARG A 80 -0.08 -7.43 9.86
CA ARG A 80 0.48 -7.95 11.11
C ARG A 80 1.19 -6.86 11.92
N ILE A 81 1.98 -6.02 11.26
CA ILE A 81 2.68 -4.91 11.92
C ILE A 81 1.66 -3.90 12.48
N TRP A 82 0.61 -3.60 11.72
CA TRP A 82 -0.41 -2.66 12.17
C TRP A 82 -1.12 -3.11 13.43
N SER A 83 -1.43 -4.40 13.60
CA SER A 83 -2.07 -4.85 14.84
C SER A 83 -1.17 -4.65 16.07
N VAL A 84 0.15 -4.72 15.88
CA VAL A 84 1.13 -4.45 16.95
C VAL A 84 1.19 -2.95 17.23
N VAL A 85 1.24 -2.11 16.19
CA VAL A 85 1.22 -0.65 16.34
C VAL A 85 -0.05 -0.20 17.06
N ASP A 86 -1.20 -0.73 16.66
CA ASP A 86 -2.50 -0.41 17.25
C ASP A 86 -2.59 -0.78 18.73
N ALA A 87 -1.96 -1.89 19.13
CA ALA A 87 -1.93 -2.34 20.52
C ALA A 87 -0.97 -1.52 21.41
N ILE A 88 0.09 -0.95 20.85
CA ILE A 88 1.12 -0.20 21.62
C ILE A 88 0.81 1.30 21.63
N THR A 89 0.07 1.80 20.64
CA THR A 89 -0.20 3.24 20.50
C THR A 89 -1.27 3.70 21.50
N ASP A 90 -0.94 4.72 22.28
CA ASP A 90 -1.90 5.41 23.14
C ASP A 90 -2.74 6.37 22.27
N TRP A 91 -3.90 5.88 21.82
CA TRP A 91 -4.80 6.63 20.95
C TRP A 91 -5.43 7.84 21.65
N GLN A 92 -5.59 7.81 22.97
CA GLN A 92 -6.10 8.97 23.73
C GLN A 92 -5.14 10.15 23.61
N LYS A 93 -3.83 9.87 23.72
CA LYS A 93 -2.79 10.89 23.56
C LYS A 93 -2.69 11.41 22.13
N VAL A 94 -2.93 10.56 21.13
CA VAL A 94 -2.96 10.98 19.72
C VAL A 94 -4.15 11.92 19.46
N ASP A 95 -5.32 11.59 20.01
CA ASP A 95 -6.52 12.43 19.90
C ASP A 95 -6.35 13.78 20.61
N GLU A 96 -5.64 13.81 21.75
CA GLU A 96 -5.31 15.07 22.45
C GLU A 96 -4.37 15.97 21.61
N LEU A 97 -3.41 15.38 20.90
CA LEU A 97 -2.41 16.11 20.11
C LEU A 97 -2.94 16.61 18.75
N VAL A 98 -3.84 15.86 18.10
CA VAL A 98 -4.34 16.16 16.75
C VAL A 98 -5.77 16.75 16.78
N GLY A 99 -6.47 16.59 17.90
CA GLY A 99 -7.88 16.90 18.05
C GLY A 99 -8.79 15.77 17.55
N PRO A 100 -10.10 15.85 17.84
CA PRO A 100 -11.09 14.88 17.37
C PRO A 100 -11.08 14.84 15.84
N TYR A 101 -11.04 13.63 15.30
CA TYR A 101 -11.13 13.43 13.85
C TYR A 101 -12.49 13.95 13.36
N PRO A 102 -12.56 14.77 12.30
CA PRO A 102 -13.84 15.18 11.74
C PRO A 102 -14.53 13.95 11.15
N THR A 103 -15.47 13.38 11.92
CA THR A 103 -16.47 12.47 11.38
C THR A 103 -17.31 13.31 10.44
N ALA A 104 -17.15 13.09 9.13
CA ALA A 104 -18.01 13.71 8.14
C ALA A 104 -19.46 13.32 8.47
N GLU A 105 -20.20 14.28 9.03
CA GLU A 105 -21.65 14.33 8.96
C GLU A 105 -22.07 14.56 7.50
#